data_AF-A0A183NB33-F1
#
_entry.id   AF-A0A183NB33-F1
#
_cell.length_a   1.000
_cell.length_b   1.000
_cell.length_c   1.000
_cell.angle_alpha   90.00
_cell.angle_beta   90.00
_cell.angle_gamma   90.00
#
_symmetry.space_group_name_H-M   'P 1'
#
loop_
_entity.id
_entity.type
_entity.pdbx_description
1 polymer ?
#
loop_
_entity_poly.entity_id
_entity_poly.type
_entity_poly.pdbx_seq_one_letter_code
_entity_poly.pdbx_strand_id
1 'polypeptide(L)'
;MVSVHERQQAVLKRRIEAAAAAERRLKELLLRQKDIRNERDKRVSEGNNARKFDLATRVRAWVKTDLDIQISMDAVRYHLSHFMDSRKALCDRLRTIEAKMESCRQDGQPYDMYIEEVNSLTESIQCQTQQISDLQQKLMDAGERSSTDASGPPDSTGQILSSRLSQLHNIQEARIALKYLFRQASSSEVSKINLETQIYELESQLNTEKQKVENLLQTTEHYSVELLKSEENHSFPECEKNFDLRDRSTREFRQNLIFSVQLGSNDVHWFLESSDFVSSFS
;
A
#
# COMPACT_ATOMS: atom_id res chain seq x y z
N MET A 1 5.82 2.12 -13.83
CA MET A 1 6.07 2.13 -12.37
C MET A 1 5.08 3.10 -11.75
N VAL A 2 4.26 2.66 -10.79
CA VAL A 2 3.33 3.53 -10.04
C VAL A 2 4.15 4.53 -9.23
N SER A 3 3.84 5.82 -9.32
CA SER A 3 4.59 6.86 -8.60
C SER A 3 4.39 6.71 -7.08
N VAL A 4 5.36 7.17 -6.29
CA VAL A 4 5.27 7.13 -4.81
C VAL A 4 4.00 7.84 -4.31
N HIS A 5 3.61 8.91 -4.99
CA HIS A 5 2.39 9.67 -4.70
C HIS A 5 1.12 8.83 -4.93
N GLU A 6 1.01 8.14 -6.06
CA GLU A 6 -0.13 7.24 -6.36
C GLU A 6 -0.25 6.10 -5.33
N ARG A 7 0.88 5.54 -4.90
CA ARG A 7 0.90 4.49 -3.88
C ARG A 7 0.41 5.02 -2.52
N GLN A 8 0.82 6.22 -2.12
CA GLN A 8 0.37 6.85 -0.88
C GLN A 8 -1.13 7.16 -0.93
N GLN A 9 -1.62 7.70 -2.06
CA GLN A 9 -3.04 7.96 -2.27
C GLN A 9 -3.87 6.68 -2.21
N ALA A 10 -3.39 5.58 -2.80
CA ALA A 10 -4.05 4.29 -2.73
C ALA A 10 -4.15 3.75 -1.30
N VAL A 11 -3.09 3.93 -0.48
CA VAL A 11 -3.12 3.54 0.94
C VAL A 11 -4.13 4.38 1.72
N LEU A 12 -4.15 5.70 1.52
CA LEU A 12 -5.13 6.58 2.16
C LEU A 12 -6.56 6.19 1.77
N LYS A 13 -6.82 5.96 0.48
CA LYS A 13 -8.13 5.53 0.00
C LYS A 13 -8.59 4.24 0.68
N ARG A 14 -7.73 3.21 0.74
CA ARG A 14 -8.05 1.94 1.44
C ARG A 14 -8.34 2.15 2.92
N ARG A 15 -7.62 3.06 3.59
CA ARG A 15 -7.86 3.39 5.01
C ARG A 15 -9.22 4.05 5.20
N ILE A 16 -9.58 4.98 4.32
CA ILE A 16 -10.88 5.66 4.34
C ILE A 16 -12.01 4.66 4.08
N GLU A 17 -11.84 3.78 3.10
CA GLU A 17 -12.81 2.72 2.80
C GLU A 17 -13.02 1.75 3.98
N ALA A 18 -11.93 1.37 4.65
CA ALA A 18 -11.98 0.52 5.85
C ALA A 18 -12.74 1.21 6.99
N ALA A 19 -12.45 2.48 7.27
CA ALA A 19 -13.18 3.27 8.26
C ALA A 19 -14.67 3.39 7.89
N ALA A 20 -14.99 3.72 6.63
CA ALA A 20 -16.36 3.82 6.15
C ALA A 20 -17.12 2.48 6.24
N ALA A 21 -16.43 1.35 6.07
CA ALA A 21 -17.02 0.02 6.27
C ALA A 21 -17.34 -0.26 7.74
N ALA A 22 -16.45 0.09 8.67
CA ALA A 22 -16.68 -0.03 10.11
C ALA A 22 -17.89 0.82 10.56
N GLU A 23 -18.03 2.02 10.00
CA GLU A 23 -19.14 2.91 10.28
C GLU A 23 -20.49 2.39 9.77
N ARG A 24 -20.51 1.86 8.53
CA ARG A 24 -21.71 1.21 7.98
C ARG A 24 -22.14 0.04 8.85
N ARG A 25 -21.19 -0.80 9.27
CA ARG A 25 -21.45 -1.91 10.18
C ARG A 25 -22.03 -1.45 11.52
N LEU A 26 -21.47 -0.39 12.12
CA LEU A 26 -21.97 0.15 13.38
C LEU A 26 -23.41 0.64 13.23
N LYS A 27 -23.71 1.39 12.16
CA LYS A 27 -25.07 1.89 11.87
C LYS A 27 -26.08 0.76 11.71
N GLU A 28 -25.74 -0.28 10.95
CA GLU A 28 -26.61 -1.45 10.77
C GLU A 28 -26.90 -2.16 12.10
N LEU A 29 -25.89 -2.31 12.95
CA LEU A 29 -26.05 -2.97 14.25
C LEU A 29 -26.89 -2.14 15.22
N LEU A 30 -26.75 -0.82 15.24
CA LEU A 30 -27.58 0.08 16.06
C LEU A 30 -29.05 0.07 15.61
N LEU A 31 -29.31 0.03 14.30
CA LEU A 31 -30.66 -0.13 13.76
C LEU A 31 -31.27 -1.47 14.20
N ARG A 32 -30.53 -2.58 14.05
CA ARG A 32 -30.98 -3.90 14.52
C ARG A 32 -31.23 -3.93 16.02
N GLN A 33 -30.41 -3.24 16.82
CA GLN A 33 -30.62 -3.15 18.27
C GLN A 33 -31.95 -2.47 18.60
N LYS A 34 -32.28 -1.38 17.91
CA LYS A 34 -33.56 -0.67 18.07
C LYS A 34 -34.73 -1.58 17.72
N ASP A 35 -34.64 -2.35 16.63
CA ASP A 35 -35.69 -3.29 16.23
C ASP A 35 -35.88 -4.40 17.26
N ILE A 36 -34.79 -4.99 17.77
CA ILE A 36 -34.83 -6.03 18.82
C ILE A 36 -35.42 -5.46 20.11
N ARG A 37 -35.09 -4.22 20.48
CA ARG A 37 -35.66 -3.56 21.65
C ARG A 37 -37.16 -3.33 21.47
N ASN A 38 -37.58 -2.80 20.33
CA ASN A 38 -39.00 -2.59 20.04
C ASN A 38 -39.79 -3.89 20.07
N GLU A 39 -39.23 -4.98 19.53
CA GLU A 39 -39.85 -6.31 19.54
C GLU A 39 -39.96 -6.88 20.96
N ARG A 40 -38.95 -6.64 21.81
CA ARG A 40 -39.00 -7.00 23.23
C ARG A 40 -40.11 -6.23 23.97
N ASP A 41 -40.20 -4.92 23.76
CA ASP A 41 -41.18 -4.07 24.45
C ASP A 41 -42.62 -4.46 24.06
N LYS A 42 -42.85 -4.84 22.79
CA LYS A 42 -44.13 -5.41 22.33
C LYS A 42 -44.47 -6.73 23.03
N ARG A 43 -43.52 -7.68 23.07
CA ARG A 43 -43.75 -9.01 23.67
C ARG A 43 -43.94 -8.98 25.19
N VAL A 44 -43.28 -8.06 25.88
CA VAL A 44 -43.50 -7.83 27.32
C VAL A 44 -44.91 -7.28 27.56
N SER A 45 -45.40 -6.41 26.68
CA SER A 45 -46.77 -5.88 26.75
C SER A 45 -47.84 -6.94 26.44
N GLU A 46 -47.50 -7.96 25.65
CA GLU A 46 -48.41 -9.05 25.24
C GLU A 46 -48.42 -10.28 26.17
N GLY A 47 -47.73 -10.24 27.32
CA GLY A 47 -47.89 -11.25 28.39
C GLY A 47 -47.44 -12.67 28.03
N ASN A 48 -46.44 -12.83 27.15
CA ASN A 48 -46.06 -14.14 26.63
C ASN A 48 -45.20 -14.98 27.60
N ASN A 49 -45.69 -16.17 27.97
CA ASN A 49 -44.99 -17.18 28.79
C ASN A 49 -43.88 -17.89 27.98
N ALA A 50 -42.70 -17.26 27.87
CA ALA A 50 -41.57 -17.84 27.15
C ALA A 50 -41.01 -19.10 27.85
N ARG A 51 -40.91 -20.21 27.11
CA ARG A 51 -40.30 -21.48 27.59
C ARG A 51 -38.80 -21.30 27.86
N LYS A 52 -38.22 -22.09 28.77
CA LYS A 52 -36.79 -22.02 29.17
C LYS A 52 -35.78 -22.15 28.00
N PHE A 53 -36.11 -22.90 26.96
CA PHE A 53 -35.25 -23.04 25.76
C PHE A 53 -35.25 -21.75 24.91
N ASP A 54 -36.40 -21.09 24.81
CA ASP A 54 -36.56 -19.81 24.12
C ASP A 54 -35.79 -18.69 24.86
N LEU A 55 -35.80 -18.74 26.19
CA LEU A 55 -35.00 -17.85 27.04
C LEU A 55 -33.50 -17.90 26.70
N ALA A 56 -32.91 -19.09 26.58
CA ALA A 56 -31.49 -19.23 26.32
C ALA A 56 -31.08 -18.71 24.93
N THR A 57 -31.89 -18.99 23.91
CA THR A 57 -31.65 -18.49 22.56
C THR A 57 -31.82 -16.98 22.47
N ARG A 58 -32.86 -16.42 23.11
CA ARG A 58 -33.08 -14.98 23.20
C ARG A 58 -31.94 -14.25 23.87
N VAL A 59 -31.49 -14.72 25.04
CA VAL A 59 -30.37 -14.11 25.77
C VAL A 59 -29.09 -14.17 24.93
N ARG A 60 -28.80 -15.31 24.29
CA ARG A 60 -27.63 -15.42 23.40
C ARG A 60 -27.68 -14.44 22.23
N ALA A 61 -28.83 -14.32 21.56
CA ALA A 61 -28.99 -13.41 20.43
C ALA A 61 -28.82 -11.93 20.85
N TRP A 62 -29.36 -11.57 22.01
CA TRP A 62 -29.19 -10.24 22.59
C TRP A 62 -27.73 -9.95 22.97
N VAL A 63 -27.10 -10.83 23.75
CA VAL A 63 -25.67 -10.70 24.13
C VAL A 63 -24.76 -10.67 22.90
N LYS A 64 -25.06 -11.47 21.88
CA LYS A 64 -24.32 -11.45 20.61
C LYS A 64 -24.42 -10.09 19.92
N THR A 65 -25.63 -9.56 19.80
CA THR A 65 -25.84 -8.25 19.16
C THR A 65 -25.11 -7.16 19.93
N ASP A 66 -25.14 -7.21 21.26
CA ASP A 66 -24.45 -6.23 22.09
C ASP A 66 -22.92 -6.31 21.94
N LEU A 67 -22.37 -7.53 21.95
CA LEU A 67 -20.96 -7.79 21.67
C LEU A 67 -20.55 -7.30 20.27
N ASP A 68 -21.36 -7.56 19.25
CA ASP A 68 -21.09 -7.10 17.88
C ASP A 68 -21.06 -5.56 17.80
N ILE A 69 -21.95 -4.87 18.52
CA ILE A 69 -21.94 -3.39 18.60
C ILE A 69 -20.66 -2.90 19.26
N GLN A 70 -20.24 -3.51 20.35
CA GLN A 70 -19.02 -3.12 21.08
C GLN A 70 -17.77 -3.31 20.22
N ILE A 71 -17.64 -4.46 19.56
CA ILE A 71 -16.55 -4.72 18.60
C ILE A 71 -16.56 -3.67 17.49
N SER A 72 -17.75 -3.30 16.98
CA SER A 72 -17.86 -2.29 15.93
C SER A 72 -17.50 -0.88 16.43
N MET A 73 -17.83 -0.53 17.67
CA MET A 73 -17.40 0.72 18.30
C MET A 73 -15.88 0.74 18.49
N ASP A 74 -15.29 -0.34 18.97
CA ASP A 74 -13.83 -0.50 19.10
C ASP A 74 -13.11 -0.35 17.76
N ALA A 75 -13.66 -0.91 16.68
CA ALA A 75 -13.12 -0.73 15.34
C ALA A 75 -13.15 0.75 14.89
N VAL A 76 -14.24 1.47 15.18
CA VAL A 76 -14.34 2.91 14.90
C VAL A 76 -13.33 3.70 15.74
N ARG A 77 -13.14 3.37 17.03
CA ARG A 77 -12.12 3.97 17.91
C ARG A 77 -10.70 3.73 17.38
N TYR A 78 -10.42 2.51 16.94
CA TYR A 78 -9.14 2.17 16.32
C TYR A 78 -8.84 3.04 15.10
N HIS A 79 -9.80 3.20 14.19
CA HIS A 79 -9.65 4.07 13.02
C HIS A 79 -9.50 5.55 13.42
N LEU A 80 -10.26 6.02 14.41
CA LEU A 80 -10.16 7.38 14.93
C LEU A 80 -8.75 7.66 15.47
N SER A 81 -8.21 6.79 16.34
CA SER A 81 -6.84 6.93 16.86
C SER A 81 -5.82 7.00 15.74
N HIS A 82 -5.94 6.11 14.75
CA HIS A 82 -5.02 6.06 13.61
C HIS A 82 -5.07 7.31 12.73
N PHE A 83 -6.25 7.92 12.57
CA PHE A 83 -6.36 9.21 11.88
C PHE A 83 -5.79 10.35 12.71
N MET A 84 -5.97 10.34 14.03
CA MET A 84 -5.37 11.35 14.92
C MET A 84 -3.83 11.30 14.88
N ASP A 85 -3.25 10.10 14.96
CA ASP A 85 -1.80 9.89 14.88
C ASP A 85 -1.25 10.28 13.51
N SER A 86 -1.95 9.90 12.43
CA SER A 86 -1.57 10.29 11.08
C SER A 86 -1.63 11.80 10.88
N ARG A 87 -2.66 12.48 11.40
CA ARG A 87 -2.80 13.94 11.29
C ARG A 87 -1.68 14.63 12.04
N LYS A 88 -1.32 14.14 13.22
CA LYS A 88 -0.17 14.65 13.98
C LYS A 88 1.12 14.56 13.16
N ALA A 89 1.40 13.40 12.56
CA ALA A 89 2.57 13.24 11.71
C ALA A 89 2.58 14.17 10.48
N LEU A 90 1.41 14.41 9.87
CA LEU A 90 1.29 15.39 8.77
C LEU A 90 1.56 16.82 9.25
N CYS A 91 1.03 17.22 10.40
CA CYS A 91 1.31 18.53 11.00
C CYS A 91 2.80 18.70 11.35
N ASP A 92 3.45 17.66 11.84
CA ASP A 92 4.89 17.67 12.14
C ASP A 92 5.72 17.85 10.87
N ARG A 93 5.33 17.16 9.78
CA ARG A 93 5.95 17.31 8.47
C ARG A 93 5.72 18.71 7.88
N LEU A 94 4.50 19.23 7.98
CA LEU A 94 4.15 20.57 7.53
C LEU A 94 5.06 21.62 8.19
N ARG A 95 5.16 21.59 9.52
CA ARG A 95 6.06 22.47 10.28
C ARG A 95 7.51 22.36 9.85
N THR A 96 7.97 21.15 9.53
CA THR A 96 9.33 20.91 9.05
C THR A 96 9.58 21.56 7.69
N ILE A 97 8.61 21.48 6.77
CA ILE A 97 8.71 22.06 5.43
C ILE A 97 8.59 23.58 5.49
N GLU A 98 7.67 24.11 6.30
CA GLU A 98 7.54 25.55 6.53
C GLU A 98 8.85 26.16 7.06
N ALA A 99 9.53 25.48 7.99
CA ALA A 99 10.85 25.91 8.48
C ALA A 99 11.92 25.92 7.38
N LYS A 100 11.97 24.87 6.54
CA LYS A 100 12.90 24.80 5.39
C LYS A 100 12.62 25.88 4.36
N MET A 101 11.33 26.13 4.08
CA MET A 101 10.89 27.15 3.13
C MET A 101 11.32 28.55 3.61
N GLU A 102 11.17 28.84 4.91
CA GLU A 102 11.63 30.11 5.49
C GLU A 102 13.16 30.26 5.42
N SER A 103 13.93 29.19 5.67
CA SER A 103 15.39 29.22 5.46
C SER A 103 15.77 29.48 4.01
N CYS A 104 15.14 28.78 3.05
CA CYS A 104 15.39 29.00 1.62
C CYS A 104 15.03 30.44 1.19
N ARG A 105 13.98 31.02 1.77
CA ARG A 105 13.58 32.41 1.52
C ARG A 105 14.63 33.41 2.02
N GLN A 106 15.23 33.14 3.18
CA GLN A 106 16.32 33.97 3.73
C GLN A 106 17.61 33.85 2.91
N ASP A 107 17.89 32.67 2.36
CA ASP A 107 19.08 32.39 1.54
C ASP A 107 18.89 32.73 0.04
N GLY A 108 17.71 33.25 -0.36
CA GLY A 108 17.39 33.61 -1.74
C GLY A 108 17.29 32.42 -2.70
N GLN A 109 17.10 31.20 -2.18
CA GLN A 109 16.96 29.97 -2.95
C GLN A 109 15.53 29.80 -3.48
N PRO A 110 15.33 29.15 -4.66
CA PRO A 110 14.00 28.84 -5.17
C PRO A 110 13.27 27.86 -4.22
N TYR A 111 12.02 28.15 -3.90
CA TYR A 111 11.22 27.40 -2.92
C TYR A 111 9.85 26.92 -3.44
N ASP A 112 9.58 27.05 -4.74
CA ASP A 112 8.28 26.72 -5.36
C ASP A 112 7.85 25.27 -5.09
N MET A 113 8.79 24.32 -5.07
CA MET A 113 8.53 22.91 -4.73
C MET A 113 7.97 22.73 -3.31
N TYR A 114 8.40 23.57 -2.35
CA TYR A 114 7.88 23.52 -0.99
C TYR A 114 6.45 24.07 -0.89
N ILE A 115 6.07 25.01 -1.78
CA ILE A 115 4.70 25.55 -1.83
C ILE A 115 3.72 24.44 -2.22
N GLU A 116 4.04 23.66 -3.26
CA GLU A 116 3.21 22.53 -3.68
C GLU A 116 3.10 21.47 -2.57
N GLU A 117 4.21 21.18 -1.88
CA GLU A 117 4.22 20.22 -0.78
C GLU A 117 3.38 20.70 0.42
N VAL A 118 3.47 21.99 0.78
CA VAL A 118 2.65 22.63 1.82
C VAL A 118 1.17 22.55 1.48
N ASN A 119 0.78 22.87 0.24
CA ASN A 119 -0.61 22.78 -0.21
C ASN A 119 -1.13 21.34 -0.11
N SER A 120 -0.36 20.37 -0.59
CA SER A 120 -0.72 18.95 -0.54
C SER A 120 -0.88 18.43 0.90
N LEU A 121 0.01 18.83 1.81
CA LEU A 121 -0.09 18.47 3.22
C LEU A 121 -1.28 19.13 3.90
N THR A 122 -1.57 20.39 3.57
CA THR A 122 -2.71 21.13 4.11
C THR A 122 -4.03 20.47 3.72
N GLU A 123 -4.20 20.11 2.44
CA GLU A 123 -5.37 19.36 1.96
C GLU A 123 -5.51 18.01 2.67
N SER A 124 -4.41 17.29 2.85
CA SER A 124 -4.40 16.00 3.56
C SER A 124 -4.81 16.15 5.03
N ILE A 125 -4.31 17.18 5.71
CA ILE A 125 -4.68 17.51 7.11
C ILE A 125 -6.16 17.86 7.21
N GLN A 126 -6.68 18.66 6.28
CA GLN A 126 -8.09 19.03 6.24
C GLN A 126 -8.98 17.80 6.04
N CYS A 127 -8.63 16.93 5.07
CA CYS A 127 -9.34 15.68 4.82
C CYS A 127 -9.38 14.78 6.06
N GLN A 128 -8.25 14.60 6.75
CA GLN A 128 -8.19 13.80 7.98
C GLN A 128 -8.96 14.44 9.13
N THR A 129 -8.97 15.77 9.21
CA THR A 129 -9.75 16.50 10.22
C THR A 129 -11.24 16.27 10.04
N GLN A 130 -11.74 16.27 8.80
CA GLN A 130 -13.12 15.93 8.51
C GLN A 130 -13.45 14.48 8.93
N GLN A 131 -12.59 13.53 8.59
CA GLN A 131 -12.78 12.11 8.95
C GLN A 131 -12.80 11.90 10.47
N ILE A 132 -11.94 12.60 11.20
CA ILE A 132 -11.93 12.59 12.67
C ILE A 132 -13.27 13.09 13.21
N SER A 133 -13.76 14.23 12.70
CA SER A 133 -15.06 14.79 13.10
C SER A 133 -16.21 13.81 12.83
N ASP A 134 -16.23 13.19 11.66
CA ASP A 134 -17.28 12.25 11.26
C ASP A 134 -17.31 11.00 12.16
N LEU A 135 -16.13 10.44 12.48
CA LEU A 135 -16.00 9.28 13.35
C LEU A 135 -16.39 9.61 14.80
N GLN A 136 -15.98 10.78 15.30
CA GLN A 136 -16.37 11.26 16.62
C GLN A 136 -17.88 11.43 16.74
N GLN A 137 -18.53 12.03 15.74
CA GLN A 137 -19.99 12.16 15.71
C GLN A 137 -20.68 10.80 15.73
N LYS A 138 -20.18 9.81 14.97
CA LYS A 138 -20.76 8.46 14.95
C LYS A 138 -20.65 7.73 16.29
N LEU A 139 -19.55 7.94 17.03
CA LEU A 139 -19.43 7.40 18.39
C LEU A 139 -20.41 8.09 19.36
N MET A 140 -20.58 9.42 19.24
CA MET A 140 -21.59 10.16 20.01
C MET A 140 -23.00 9.66 19.75
N ASP A 141 -23.37 9.46 18.49
CA ASP A 141 -24.68 8.94 18.08
C ASP A 141 -24.91 7.50 18.57
N ALA A 142 -23.85 6.70 18.69
CA ALA A 142 -23.88 5.34 19.23
C ALA A 142 -24.04 5.29 20.77
N GLY A 143 -24.13 6.45 21.44
CA GLY A 143 -24.32 6.57 22.88
C GLY A 143 -23.02 6.66 23.67
N GLU A 144 -21.88 6.86 23.01
CA GLU A 144 -20.61 7.11 23.67
C GLU A 144 -20.33 8.61 23.75
N ARG A 145 -20.32 9.16 24.97
CA ARG A 145 -19.77 10.51 25.17
C ARG A 145 -18.26 10.40 24.99
N SER A 146 -17.75 10.79 23.82
CA SER A 146 -16.32 10.87 23.57
C SER A 146 -15.69 11.74 24.64
N SER A 147 -14.90 11.15 25.55
CA SER A 147 -13.97 11.90 26.38
C SER A 147 -12.89 12.44 25.44
N THR A 148 -13.09 13.65 24.92
CA THR A 148 -12.14 14.33 24.04
C THR A 148 -10.84 14.73 24.75
N ASP A 149 -10.72 14.45 26.04
CA ASP A 149 -9.51 14.68 26.81
C ASP A 149 -8.82 13.33 27.06
N ALA A 150 -7.65 13.15 26.44
CA ALA A 150 -6.75 12.02 26.62
C ALA A 150 -6.10 11.99 28.03
N SER A 151 -6.84 12.37 29.07
CA SER A 151 -6.37 12.51 30.45
C SER A 151 -7.41 12.08 31.50
N GLY A 152 -8.37 11.21 31.15
CA GLY A 152 -9.34 10.61 32.09
C GLY A 152 -9.35 9.08 32.03
N PRO A 153 -9.75 8.38 33.12
CA PRO A 153 -9.63 6.92 33.22
C PRO A 153 -10.54 6.19 32.22
N PRO A 154 -10.21 4.93 31.86
CA PRO A 154 -10.88 4.11 30.82
C PRO A 154 -12.29 3.62 31.19
N ASP A 155 -13.03 4.37 32.01
CA ASP A 155 -14.24 3.91 32.68
C ASP A 155 -15.51 4.11 31.84
N SER A 156 -15.45 4.85 30.72
CA SER A 156 -16.59 5.04 29.81
C SER A 156 -17.02 3.75 29.13
N THR A 157 -16.07 2.93 28.65
CA THR A 157 -16.38 1.62 28.05
C THR A 157 -16.97 0.67 29.08
N GLY A 158 -16.41 0.67 30.30
CA GLY A 158 -16.93 -0.10 31.44
C GLY A 158 -18.35 0.31 31.83
N GLN A 159 -18.66 1.61 31.82
CA GLN A 159 -20.01 2.13 32.11
C GLN A 159 -21.03 1.79 31.03
N ILE A 160 -20.68 1.87 29.74
CA ILE A 160 -21.58 1.49 28.64
C ILE A 160 -21.89 -0.02 28.71
N LEU A 161 -20.86 -0.85 28.87
CA LEU A 161 -21.02 -2.29 29.05
C LEU A 161 -21.83 -2.62 30.31
N SER A 162 -21.56 -1.93 31.42
CA SER A 162 -22.30 -2.09 32.68
C SER A 162 -23.78 -1.73 32.51
N SER A 163 -24.09 -0.63 31.82
CA SER A 163 -25.47 -0.23 31.52
C SER A 163 -26.20 -1.27 30.66
N ARG A 164 -25.52 -1.89 29.70
CA ARG A 164 -26.08 -2.93 28.83
C ARG A 164 -26.28 -4.24 29.60
N LEU A 165 -25.30 -4.66 30.40
CA LEU A 165 -25.40 -5.85 31.26
C LEU A 165 -26.45 -5.69 32.36
N SER A 166 -26.70 -4.47 32.84
CA SER A 166 -27.74 -4.18 33.84
C SER A 166 -29.17 -4.46 33.34
N GLN A 167 -29.36 -4.64 32.03
CA GLN A 167 -30.64 -5.01 31.41
C GLN A 167 -30.99 -6.51 31.56
N LEU A 168 -30.08 -7.30 32.14
CA LEU A 168 -30.33 -8.69 32.54
C LEU A 168 -31.12 -8.69 33.85
N HIS A 169 -32.37 -9.14 33.82
CA HIS A 169 -33.26 -9.03 34.99
C HIS A 169 -33.21 -10.24 35.92
N ASN A 170 -32.63 -11.36 35.48
CA ASN A 170 -32.60 -12.61 36.25
C ASN A 170 -31.20 -13.26 36.21
N ILE A 171 -30.78 -13.83 37.35
CA ILE A 171 -29.54 -14.61 37.49
C ILE A 171 -29.43 -15.75 36.45
N GLN A 172 -30.56 -16.31 36.01
CA GLN A 172 -30.55 -17.33 34.94
C GLN A 172 -30.10 -16.75 33.59
N GLU A 173 -30.57 -15.54 33.25
CA GLU A 173 -30.12 -14.83 32.04
C GLU A 173 -28.63 -14.49 32.15
N ALA A 174 -28.17 -14.02 33.31
CA ALA A 174 -26.76 -13.76 33.56
C ALA A 174 -25.88 -15.01 33.41
N ARG A 175 -26.30 -16.17 33.93
CA ARG A 175 -25.57 -17.44 33.75
C ARG A 175 -25.50 -17.87 32.30
N ILE A 176 -26.58 -17.69 31.52
CA ILE A 176 -26.60 -18.00 30.09
C ILE A 176 -25.66 -17.06 29.33
N ALA A 177 -25.72 -15.75 29.61
CA ALA A 177 -24.87 -14.73 29.03
C ALA A 177 -23.38 -15.02 29.28
N LEU A 178 -23.00 -15.27 30.53
CA LEU A 178 -21.62 -15.58 30.91
C LEU A 178 -21.09 -16.85 30.22
N LYS A 179 -21.88 -17.92 30.20
CA LYS A 179 -21.50 -19.16 29.48
C LYS A 179 -21.30 -18.91 27.99
N TYR A 180 -22.16 -18.09 27.39
CA TYR A 180 -22.06 -17.72 25.98
C TYR A 180 -20.81 -16.87 25.70
N LEU A 181 -20.57 -15.83 26.49
CA LEU A 181 -19.41 -14.94 26.36
C LEU A 181 -18.10 -15.69 26.55
N PHE A 182 -18.01 -16.59 27.53
CA PHE A 182 -16.81 -17.40 27.74
C PHE A 182 -16.52 -18.31 26.54
N ARG A 183 -17.56 -18.95 25.98
CA ARG A 183 -17.42 -19.75 24.76
C ARG A 183 -17.00 -18.89 23.57
N GLN A 184 -17.58 -17.70 23.42
CA GLN A 184 -17.25 -16.79 22.33
C GLN A 184 -15.81 -16.27 22.45
N ALA A 185 -15.35 -15.93 23.65
CA ALA A 185 -13.97 -15.52 23.92
C ALA A 185 -12.98 -16.64 23.57
N SER A 186 -13.24 -17.86 24.05
CA SER A 186 -12.41 -19.03 23.71
C SER A 186 -12.37 -19.30 22.21
N SER A 187 -13.52 -19.26 21.53
CA SER A 187 -13.59 -19.44 20.07
C SER A 187 -12.86 -18.33 19.31
N SER A 188 -12.92 -17.10 19.81
CA SER A 188 -12.22 -15.96 19.22
C SER A 188 -10.71 -16.11 19.34
N GLU A 189 -10.20 -16.55 20.48
CA GLU A 189 -8.76 -16.75 20.69
C GLU A 189 -8.20 -17.86 19.79
N VAL A 190 -8.92 -18.98 19.66
CA VAL A 190 -8.54 -20.06 18.73
C VAL A 190 -8.54 -19.55 17.28
N SER A 191 -9.55 -18.75 16.90
CA SER A 191 -9.63 -18.19 15.55
C SER A 191 -8.49 -17.21 15.28
N LYS A 192 -8.11 -16.40 16.27
CA LYS A 192 -6.96 -15.49 16.19
C LYS A 192 -5.66 -16.25 15.95
N ILE A 193 -5.38 -17.29 16.74
CA ILE A 193 -4.18 -18.14 16.57
C ILE A 193 -4.13 -18.75 15.16
N ASN A 194 -5.26 -19.24 14.65
CA ASN A 194 -5.33 -19.77 13.29
C ASN A 194 -5.03 -18.71 12.22
N LEU A 195 -5.56 -17.50 12.38
CA LEU A 195 -5.29 -16.40 11.45
C LEU A 195 -3.83 -15.92 11.53
N GLU A 196 -3.25 -15.84 12.73
CA GLU A 196 -1.83 -15.51 12.92
C GLU A 196 -0.92 -16.54 12.24
N THR A 197 -1.26 -17.83 12.33
CA THR A 197 -0.53 -18.90 11.66
C THR A 197 -0.62 -18.77 10.14
N GLN A 198 -1.81 -18.48 9.59
CA GLN A 198 -1.99 -18.25 8.15
C GLN A 198 -1.21 -17.03 7.65
N ILE A 199 -1.17 -15.93 8.42
CA ILE A 199 -0.38 -14.76 8.09
C ILE A 199 1.11 -15.12 8.02
N TYR A 200 1.62 -15.86 9.01
CA TYR A 200 3.01 -16.31 9.02
C TYR A 200 3.35 -17.18 7.80
N GLU A 201 2.47 -18.11 7.42
CA GLU A 201 2.63 -18.94 6.23
C GLU A 201 2.65 -18.11 4.95
N LEU A 202 1.73 -17.15 4.80
CA LEU A 202 1.66 -16.25 3.65
C LEU A 202 2.88 -15.32 3.56
N GLU A 203 3.38 -14.82 4.69
CA GLU A 203 4.60 -14.01 4.76
C GLU A 203 5.83 -14.81 4.33
N SER A 204 5.93 -16.08 4.77
CA SER A 204 6.98 -17.00 4.35
C SER A 204 6.93 -17.24 2.83
N GLN A 205 5.75 -17.54 2.28
CA GLN A 205 5.56 -17.71 0.83
C GLN A 205 5.95 -16.43 0.07
N LEU A 206 5.48 -15.27 0.52
CA LEU A 206 5.83 -13.99 -0.10
C LEU A 206 7.35 -13.74 -0.08
N ASN A 207 8.03 -14.10 1.00
CA ASN A 207 9.49 -13.97 1.10
C ASN A 207 10.21 -14.90 0.12
N THR A 208 9.75 -16.15 -0.03
CA THR A 208 10.32 -17.08 -1.01
C THR A 208 10.15 -16.59 -2.45
N GLU A 209 8.98 -16.03 -2.79
CA GLU A 209 8.74 -15.45 -4.12
C GLU A 209 9.58 -14.20 -4.36
N LYS A 210 9.75 -13.34 -3.35
CA LYS A 210 10.67 -12.19 -3.43
C LYS A 210 12.10 -12.64 -3.72
N GLN A 211 12.59 -13.67 -3.03
CA GLN A 211 13.94 -14.21 -3.29
C GLN A 211 14.08 -14.77 -4.70
N LYS A 212 13.05 -15.45 -5.23
CA LYS A 212 13.06 -15.92 -6.62
C LYS A 212 13.15 -14.77 -7.61
N VAL A 213 12.39 -13.70 -7.40
CA VAL A 213 12.45 -12.50 -8.24
C VAL A 213 13.84 -11.86 -8.19
N GLU A 214 14.44 -11.75 -7.02
CA GLU A 214 15.80 -11.22 -6.86
C GLU A 214 16.85 -12.08 -7.59
N ASN A 215 16.77 -13.40 -7.44
CA ASN A 215 17.66 -14.33 -8.14
C ASN A 215 17.50 -14.20 -9.66
N LEU A 216 16.26 -14.09 -10.16
CA LEU A 216 16.00 -13.89 -11.59
C LEU A 216 16.56 -12.54 -12.09
N LEU A 217 16.44 -11.47 -11.32
CA LEU A 217 17.05 -10.18 -11.65
C LEU A 217 18.57 -10.29 -11.74
N GLN A 218 19.23 -10.92 -10.76
CA GLN A 218 20.68 -11.16 -10.78
C GLN A 218 21.10 -12.00 -11.98
N THR A 219 20.35 -13.05 -12.33
CA THR A 219 20.66 -13.84 -13.53
C THR A 219 20.48 -13.02 -14.82
N THR A 220 19.46 -12.17 -14.88
CA THR A 220 19.21 -11.30 -16.04
C THR A 220 20.34 -10.28 -16.19
N GLU A 221 20.77 -9.66 -15.09
CA GLU A 221 21.93 -8.75 -15.06
C GLU A 221 23.20 -9.47 -15.51
N HIS A 222 23.45 -10.68 -15.02
CA HIS A 222 24.59 -11.49 -15.44
C HIS A 222 24.58 -11.73 -16.96
N TYR A 223 23.45 -12.19 -17.52
CA TYR A 223 23.33 -12.40 -18.97
C TYR A 223 23.50 -11.10 -19.76
N SER A 224 22.99 -9.97 -19.26
CA SER A 224 23.15 -8.67 -19.94
C SER A 224 24.62 -8.24 -20.00
N VAL A 225 25.39 -8.45 -18.92
CA VAL A 225 26.83 -8.16 -18.87
C VAL A 225 27.60 -9.11 -19.79
N GLU A 226 27.23 -10.38 -19.84
CA GLU A 226 27.86 -11.38 -20.69
C GLU A 226 27.61 -11.10 -22.19
N LEU A 227 26.40 -10.68 -22.54
CA LEU A 227 26.05 -10.19 -23.88
C LEU A 227 26.91 -8.99 -24.29
N LEU A 228 27.02 -7.97 -23.45
CA LEU A 228 27.87 -6.80 -23.72
C LEU A 228 29.34 -7.17 -23.96
N LYS A 229 29.88 -8.10 -23.15
CA LYS A 229 31.24 -8.63 -23.36
C LYS A 229 31.38 -9.39 -24.67
N SER A 230 30.36 -10.15 -25.07
CA SER A 230 30.37 -10.88 -26.34
C SER A 230 30.29 -9.95 -27.56
N GLU A 231 29.52 -8.85 -27.47
CA GLU A 231 29.42 -7.81 -28.49
C GLU A 231 30.74 -7.03 -28.63
N GLU A 232 31.39 -6.69 -27.50
CA GLU A 232 32.71 -6.03 -27.49
C GLU A 232 33.80 -6.92 -28.12
N ASN A 233 33.77 -8.22 -27.82
CA ASN A 233 34.68 -9.21 -28.39
C ASN A 233 34.43 -9.52 -29.88
N HIS A 234 33.27 -9.17 -30.44
CA HIS A 234 32.97 -9.29 -31.88
C HIS A 234 33.18 -7.97 -32.63
N SER A 235 33.16 -6.83 -31.94
CA SER A 235 33.49 -5.50 -32.49
C SER A 235 34.98 -5.34 -32.81
N PHE A 236 35.88 -6.04 -32.12
CA PHE A 236 37.34 -5.86 -32.26
C PHE A 236 38.07 -6.73 -33.32
N PRO A 237 37.69 -7.98 -33.66
CA PRO A 237 38.48 -8.79 -34.59
C PRO A 237 38.27 -8.48 -36.08
N GLU A 238 37.15 -7.85 -36.46
CA GLU A 238 36.86 -7.56 -37.88
C GLU A 238 37.54 -6.27 -38.39
N CYS A 239 37.89 -5.34 -37.51
CA CYS A 239 38.61 -4.12 -37.92
C CYS A 239 40.12 -4.35 -38.12
N GLU A 240 40.76 -5.23 -37.34
CA GLU A 240 42.21 -5.49 -37.48
C GLU A 240 42.55 -6.37 -38.69
N LYS A 241 41.75 -7.40 -39.00
CA LYS A 241 42.02 -8.26 -40.17
C LYS A 241 41.84 -7.52 -41.51
N ASN A 242 40.97 -6.51 -41.55
CA ASN A 242 40.79 -5.68 -42.74
C ASN A 242 41.91 -4.64 -42.94
N PHE A 243 42.60 -4.23 -41.87
CA PHE A 243 43.73 -3.32 -41.97
C PHE A 243 45.00 -4.05 -42.43
N ASP A 244 45.22 -5.28 -41.94
CA ASP A 244 46.42 -6.06 -42.25
C ASP A 244 46.44 -6.61 -43.69
N LEU A 245 45.27 -6.95 -44.24
CA LEU A 245 45.14 -7.32 -45.67
C LEU A 245 45.38 -6.14 -46.60
N ARG A 246 44.99 -4.92 -46.18
CA ARG A 246 45.23 -3.70 -46.95
C ARG A 246 46.70 -3.31 -46.95
N ASP A 247 47.41 -3.46 -45.83
CA ASP A 247 48.83 -3.10 -45.72
C ASP A 247 49.77 -4.11 -46.41
N ARG A 248 49.39 -5.39 -46.50
CA ARG A 248 50.10 -6.37 -47.34
C ARG A 248 49.99 -6.06 -48.83
N SER A 249 48.78 -5.73 -49.29
CA SER A 249 48.54 -5.38 -50.70
C SER A 249 49.28 -4.10 -51.13
N THR A 250 49.35 -3.08 -50.26
CA THR A 250 50.11 -1.84 -50.54
C THR A 250 51.62 -2.02 -50.47
N ARG A 251 52.15 -2.96 -49.67
CA ARG A 251 53.58 -3.26 -49.66
C ARG A 251 54.04 -4.04 -50.90
N GLU A 252 53.25 -4.98 -51.39
CA GLU A 252 53.53 -5.67 -52.66
C GLU A 252 53.46 -4.72 -53.86
N PHE A 253 52.50 -3.79 -53.87
CA PHE A 253 52.42 -2.75 -54.92
C PHE A 253 53.63 -1.80 -54.89
N ARG A 254 54.13 -1.43 -53.70
CA ARG A 254 55.31 -0.55 -53.57
C ARG A 254 56.62 -1.25 -53.94
N GLN A 255 56.78 -2.54 -53.67
CA GLN A 255 57.95 -3.29 -54.11
C GLN A 255 57.99 -3.46 -55.64
N ASN A 256 56.85 -3.69 -56.28
CA ASN A 256 56.76 -3.77 -57.75
C ASN A 256 56.95 -2.40 -58.44
N LEU A 257 56.53 -1.30 -57.80
CA LEU A 257 56.74 0.05 -58.35
C LEU A 257 58.20 0.50 -58.24
N ILE A 258 58.92 0.12 -57.17
CA ILE A 258 60.36 0.43 -57.02
C ILE A 258 61.20 -0.38 -58.04
N PHE A 259 60.79 -1.61 -58.37
CA PHE A 259 61.50 -2.40 -59.39
C PHE A 259 61.30 -1.85 -60.82
N SER A 260 60.20 -1.13 -61.07
CA SER A 260 59.87 -0.59 -62.40
C SER A 260 60.51 0.78 -62.70
N VAL A 261 61.07 1.48 -61.69
CA VAL A 261 61.67 2.81 -61.86
C VAL A 261 63.18 2.76 -62.15
N GLN A 262 63.83 1.60 -62.03
CA GLN A 262 65.28 1.43 -62.25
C GLN A 262 65.66 0.92 -63.65
N LEU A 263 64.68 0.62 -64.52
CA LEU A 263 64.92 0.27 -65.92
C LEU A 263 64.31 1.34 -66.82
N GLY A 264 65.19 2.02 -67.56
CA GLY A 264 64.91 3.28 -68.23
C GLY A 264 63.88 3.25 -69.36
N SER A 265 63.54 4.48 -69.74
CA SER A 265 63.29 4.97 -71.10
C SER A 265 62.56 4.03 -72.06
N ASN A 266 61.31 4.35 -72.41
CA ASN A 266 60.97 4.86 -73.74
C ASN A 266 59.46 5.02 -73.92
N ASP A 267 59.09 6.20 -74.40
CA ASP A 267 58.10 6.46 -75.45
C ASP A 267 56.65 5.93 -75.40
N VAL A 268 55.77 6.92 -75.23
CA VAL A 268 54.61 7.29 -76.06
C VAL A 268 53.35 6.38 -76.14
N HIS A 269 52.26 6.95 -75.60
CA HIS A 269 50.89 7.08 -76.14
C HIS A 269 49.76 6.03 -75.97
N TRP A 270 48.64 6.59 -75.47
CA TRP A 270 47.21 6.40 -75.78
C TRP A 270 46.46 5.17 -75.24
N PHE A 271 45.50 5.42 -74.34
CA PHE A 271 44.02 5.30 -74.46
C PHE A 271 43.44 5.28 -73.02
N LEU A 272 42.78 6.32 -72.48
CA LEU A 272 41.36 6.70 -72.62
C LEU A 272 40.36 5.53 -72.71
N GLU A 273 39.63 5.26 -71.62
CA GLU A 273 38.15 5.17 -71.52
C GLU A 273 37.81 4.97 -70.02
N SER A 274 37.24 5.97 -69.35
CA SER A 274 35.79 6.26 -69.26
C SER A 274 35.04 5.09 -68.63
N SER A 275 34.71 5.19 -67.35
CA SER A 275 33.55 5.90 -66.78
C SER A 275 32.28 5.05 -66.76
N ASP A 276 31.57 5.25 -65.65
CA ASP A 276 30.14 4.99 -65.46
C ASP A 276 29.79 3.50 -65.25
N PHE A 277 28.87 3.12 -64.38
CA PHE A 277 27.60 3.75 -64.08
C PHE A 277 27.00 3.07 -62.83
N VAL A 278 26.65 3.89 -61.82
CA VAL A 278 25.32 4.01 -61.18
C VAL A 278 24.53 2.75 -60.78
N SER A 279 24.08 2.82 -59.52
CA SER A 279 22.79 2.38 -58.97
C SER A 279 22.51 0.91 -58.63
N SER A 280 22.16 0.76 -57.35
CA SER A 280 20.83 0.35 -56.87
C SER A 280 20.44 -1.10 -57.12
N PHE A 281 20.22 -1.86 -56.05
CA PHE A 281 18.89 -2.08 -55.50
C PHE A 281 18.95 -3.09 -54.33
N SER A 282 18.09 -2.80 -53.34
CA SER A 282 17.46 -3.71 -52.36
C SER A 282 18.31 -4.55 -51.42
#